data_AF-A0A953QPF5-F1
#
_entry.id   AF-A0A953QPF5-F1
#
_cell.length_a   1.000
_cell.length_b   1.000
_cell.length_c   1.000
_cell.angle_alpha   90.00
_cell.angle_beta   90.00
_cell.angle_gamma   90.00
#
_symmetry.space_group_name_H-M   'P 1'
#
loop_
_entity.id
_entity.type
_entity.pdbx_description
1 polymer ?
#
loop_
_entity_poly.entity_id
_entity_poly.type
_entity_poly.pdbx_seq_one_letter_code
_entity_poly.pdbx_strand_id
1 'polypeptide(L)'
;KDWDGKYKRPGIWTRFLAFIFRAIPTVGPFRVLSFKPVPDLAERDFLRSFDQTVAAYRAELTAERQGPLRLANENLDTARPVKPGEYKLADKTYETLLEKLDDHDVAAPLRKNLLDFFAQENESALPKKAAETLDRLKN
;
A
#
# COMPACT_ATOMS: atom_id res chain seq x y z
N LYS A 1 33.80 2.01 1.88
CA LYS A 1 32.39 1.82 1.47
C LYS A 1 32.39 0.81 0.33
N ASP A 2 32.68 -0.45 0.65
CA ASP A 2 32.54 -1.57 -0.30
C ASP A 2 31.28 -2.32 0.12
N TRP A 3 30.22 -2.16 -0.66
CA TRP A 3 28.97 -2.88 -0.41
C TRP A 3 29.06 -4.24 -1.10
N ASP A 4 29.21 -5.27 -0.27
CA ASP A 4 28.89 -6.68 -0.50
C ASP A 4 29.59 -7.44 -1.63
N GLY A 5 30.86 -7.13 -1.94
CA GLY A 5 31.78 -8.01 -2.72
C GLY A 5 31.38 -8.33 -4.18
N LYS A 6 30.19 -7.92 -4.61
CA LYS A 6 29.61 -8.15 -5.95
C LYS A 6 29.93 -7.02 -6.92
N TYR A 7 30.71 -6.03 -6.49
CA TYR A 7 31.11 -4.92 -7.34
C TYR A 7 32.12 -5.38 -8.38
N LYS A 8 31.65 -5.59 -9.62
CA LYS A 8 32.54 -5.75 -10.77
C LYS A 8 33.05 -4.37 -11.19
N ARG A 9 34.37 -4.17 -11.10
CA ARG A 9 35.01 -2.95 -11.58
C ARG A 9 34.73 -2.79 -13.09
N PRO A 10 34.44 -1.56 -13.56
CA PRO A 10 34.20 -1.32 -14.97
C PRO A 10 35.45 -1.63 -15.80
N GLY A 11 35.26 -2.40 -16.88
CA GLY A 11 36.33 -2.77 -17.82
C GLY A 11 36.77 -1.59 -18.70
N ILE A 12 37.83 -1.79 -19.47
CA ILE A 12 38.39 -0.76 -20.38
C ILE A 12 37.32 -0.27 -21.37
N TRP A 13 36.55 -1.19 -21.96
CA TRP A 13 35.43 -0.85 -22.86
C TRP A 13 34.33 -0.03 -22.19
N THR A 14 34.00 -0.32 -20.93
CA THR A 14 33.03 0.46 -20.15
C THR A 14 33.51 1.88 -19.91
N ARG A 15 34.81 2.05 -19.60
CA ARG A 15 35.42 3.38 -19.39
C ARG A 15 35.49 4.18 -20.69
N PHE A 16 35.78 3.53 -21.82
CA PHE A 16 35.76 4.13 -23.15
C PHE A 16 34.35 4.59 -23.56
N LEU A 17 33.34 3.73 -23.40
CA LEU A 17 31.95 4.08 -23.63
C LEU A 17 31.49 5.25 -22.76
N ALA A 18 31.86 5.25 -21.47
CA ALA A 18 31.55 6.36 -20.57
C ALA A 18 32.13 7.70 -21.05
N PHE A 19 33.33 7.69 -21.65
CA PHE A 19 33.92 8.88 -22.26
C PHE A 19 33.11 9.36 -23.47
N ILE A 20 32.69 8.45 -24.36
CA ILE A 20 31.83 8.79 -25.51
C ILE A 20 30.52 9.40 -25.03
N PHE A 21 29.82 8.77 -24.08
CA PHE A 21 28.56 9.29 -23.54
C PHE A 21 28.70 10.67 -22.90
N ARG A 22 29.86 10.96 -22.27
CA ARG A 22 30.15 12.27 -21.69
C ARG A 22 30.39 13.36 -22.74
N ALA A 23 30.81 13.00 -23.95
CA ALA A 23 31.05 13.95 -25.05
C ALA A 23 29.80 14.27 -25.86
N ILE A 24 28.75 13.44 -25.80
CA ILE A 24 27.49 13.69 -26.53
C ILE A 24 26.77 14.89 -25.90
N PRO A 25 26.51 15.97 -26.66
CA PRO A 25 25.78 17.12 -26.13
C PRO A 25 24.31 16.76 -25.90
N THR A 26 23.80 17.01 -24.71
CA THR A 26 22.42 16.66 -24.31
C THR A 26 21.38 17.65 -24.83
N VAL A 27 21.44 17.98 -26.12
CA VAL A 27 20.53 18.90 -26.82
C VAL A 27 19.80 18.17 -27.96
N GLY A 28 18.61 18.66 -28.34
CA GLY A 28 17.82 18.06 -29.42
C GLY A 28 17.48 16.58 -29.16
N PRO A 29 17.68 15.65 -30.13
CA PRO A 29 17.31 14.24 -29.99
C PRO A 29 18.08 13.51 -28.88
N PHE A 30 19.22 14.04 -28.42
CA PHE A 30 20.03 13.46 -27.35
C PHE A 30 19.68 13.97 -25.95
N ARG A 31 18.64 14.79 -25.79
CA ARG A 31 18.19 15.32 -24.48
C ARG A 31 17.79 14.22 -23.50
N VAL A 32 17.33 13.07 -23.99
CA VAL A 32 16.99 11.88 -23.17
C VAL A 32 18.19 11.32 -22.41
N LEU A 33 19.42 11.61 -22.85
CA LEU A 33 20.65 11.20 -22.18
C LEU A 33 21.05 12.13 -21.02
N SER A 34 20.31 13.22 -20.79
CA SER A 34 20.57 14.11 -19.66
C SER A 34 20.21 13.43 -18.33
N PHE A 35 21.22 13.25 -17.47
CA PHE A 35 20.99 12.82 -16.10
C PHE A 35 20.22 13.92 -15.35
N LYS A 36 19.08 13.54 -14.76
CA LYS A 36 18.34 14.39 -13.84
C LYS A 36 18.59 13.87 -12.42
N PRO A 37 19.39 14.59 -11.59
CA PRO A 37 19.50 14.20 -10.19
C PRO A 37 18.12 14.26 -9.55
N VAL A 38 17.88 13.37 -8.58
CA VAL A 38 16.72 13.49 -7.71
C VAL A 38 16.84 14.85 -7.01
N PRO A 39 15.82 15.72 -7.04
CA PRO A 39 15.89 17.00 -6.34
C PRO A 39 16.11 16.81 -4.85
N ASP A 40 16.90 17.66 -4.21
CA ASP A 40 17.19 17.59 -2.77
C ASP A 40 15.92 17.52 -1.91
N LEU A 41 14.85 18.20 -2.32
CA LEU A 41 13.54 18.12 -1.65
C LEU A 41 12.97 16.71 -1.65
N ALA A 42 13.03 16.01 -2.78
CA ALA A 42 12.52 14.65 -2.90
C ALA A 42 13.35 13.66 -2.07
N GLU A 43 14.67 13.83 -2.03
CA GLU A 43 15.54 13.03 -1.15
C GLU A 43 15.22 13.30 0.33
N ARG A 44 15.04 14.56 0.72
CA ARG A 44 14.68 14.93 2.09
C ARG A 44 13.31 14.40 2.50
N ASP A 45 12.32 14.47 1.61
CA ASP A 45 10.99 13.95 1.87
C ASP A 45 11.00 12.42 1.99
N PHE A 46 11.79 11.73 1.16
CA PHE A 46 12.00 10.29 1.27
C PHE A 46 12.67 9.90 2.60
N LEU A 47 13.74 10.58 3.00
CA LEU A 47 14.41 10.29 4.27
C LEU A 47 13.47 10.57 5.46
N ARG A 48 12.69 11.66 5.41
CA ARG A 48 11.68 11.96 6.42
C ARG A 48 10.62 10.87 6.53
N SER A 49 10.06 10.42 5.40
CA SER A 49 9.02 9.39 5.41
C SER A 49 9.56 8.04 5.89
N PHE A 50 10.81 7.72 5.55
CA PHE A 50 11.49 6.54 6.03
C PHE A 50 11.66 6.55 7.56
N ASP A 51 12.20 7.64 8.11
CA ASP A 51 12.39 7.79 9.56
C ASP A 51 11.04 7.71 10.31
N GLN A 52 10.00 8.35 9.77
CA GLN A 52 8.65 8.29 10.34
C GLN A 52 8.08 6.87 10.32
N THR A 53 8.24 6.14 9.22
CA THR A 53 7.77 4.75 9.09
C THR A 53 8.48 3.83 10.07
N VAL A 54 9.80 3.96 10.21
CA VAL A 54 10.58 3.16 11.18
C VAL A 54 10.18 3.49 12.62
N ALA A 55 9.98 4.77 12.93
CA ALA A 55 9.54 5.19 14.26
C ALA A 55 8.15 4.63 14.60
N ALA A 56 7.18 4.77 13.70
CA ALA A 56 5.83 4.24 13.86
C ALA A 56 5.86 2.72 14.05
N TYR A 57 6.59 1.98 13.20
CA TYR A 57 6.71 0.53 13.32
C TYR A 57 7.31 0.08 14.65
N ARG A 58 8.33 0.77 15.15
CA ARG A 58 8.90 0.48 16.48
C ARG A 58 7.91 0.74 17.61
N ALA A 59 7.09 1.78 17.48
CA ALA A 59 6.04 2.07 18.46
C ALA A 59 4.99 0.94 18.47
N GLU A 60 4.52 0.50 17.31
CA GLU A 60 3.58 -0.64 17.20
C GLU A 60 4.16 -1.93 17.78
N LEU A 61 5.43 -2.25 17.50
CA LEU A 61 6.12 -3.41 18.11
C LEU A 61 6.24 -3.31 19.63
N THR A 62 6.37 -2.09 20.16
CA THR A 62 6.41 -1.86 21.60
C THR A 62 5.02 -2.01 22.21
N ALA A 63 3.98 -1.50 21.53
CA ALA A 63 2.59 -1.61 21.94
C ALA A 63 2.12 -3.07 21.97
N GLU A 64 2.53 -3.90 21.01
CA GLU A 64 2.26 -5.35 21.02
C GLU A 64 2.82 -6.01 22.29
N ARG A 65 4.06 -5.70 22.66
CA ARG A 65 4.64 -6.20 23.93
C ARG A 65 3.86 -5.71 25.16
N GLN A 66 3.15 -4.60 25.01
CA GLN A 66 2.23 -3.93 25.94
C GLN A 66 0.99 -4.77 26.30
N GLY A 67 0.55 -5.62 25.38
CA GLY A 67 -0.78 -6.22 25.33
C GLY A 67 -1.32 -6.26 23.90
N PRO A 68 -2.57 -6.70 23.68
CA PRO A 68 -3.06 -7.01 22.34
C PRO A 68 -3.01 -5.79 21.42
N LEU A 69 -2.21 -5.89 20.36
CA LEU A 69 -2.12 -4.91 19.30
C LEU A 69 -3.46 -4.74 18.59
N ARG A 70 -4.03 -3.53 18.62
CA ARG A 70 -5.26 -3.19 17.92
C ARG A 70 -4.94 -2.50 16.61
N LEU A 71 -4.92 -3.27 15.53
CA LEU A 71 -4.76 -2.73 14.19
C LEU A 71 -6.10 -2.21 13.68
N ALA A 72 -6.12 -0.95 13.24
CA ALA A 72 -7.28 -0.39 12.57
C ALA A 72 -7.46 -1.04 11.18
N ASN A 73 -8.71 -1.14 10.73
CA ASN A 73 -9.02 -1.59 9.38
C ASN A 73 -8.79 -0.43 8.40
N GLU A 74 -7.57 -0.31 7.92
CA GLU A 74 -7.11 0.78 7.07
C GLU A 74 -6.76 0.30 5.66
N ASN A 75 -6.93 1.20 4.71
CA ASN A 75 -6.45 1.03 3.36
C ASN A 75 -4.91 1.11 3.35
N LEU A 76 -4.25 0.08 2.84
CA LEU A 76 -2.78 -0.05 2.85
C LEU A 76 -2.06 1.01 1.99
N ASP A 77 -2.74 1.57 0.97
CA ASP A 77 -2.14 2.59 0.10
C ASP A 77 -2.25 3.99 0.71
N THR A 78 -3.25 4.24 1.56
CA THR A 78 -3.57 5.59 2.04
C THR A 78 -3.48 5.77 3.55
N ALA A 79 -3.38 4.66 4.31
CA ALA A 79 -3.44 4.63 5.77
C ALA A 79 -4.69 5.35 6.34
N ARG A 80 -5.80 5.30 5.61
CA ARG A 80 -7.10 5.84 6.03
C ARG A 80 -8.07 4.69 6.32
N PRO A 81 -9.10 4.89 7.17
CA PRO A 81 -10.13 3.88 7.39
C PRO A 81 -10.71 3.39 6.05
N VAL A 82 -10.86 2.08 5.91
CA VAL A 82 -11.50 1.48 4.72
C VAL A 82 -12.92 2.03 4.58
N LYS A 83 -13.26 2.51 3.38
CA LYS A 83 -14.60 2.97 3.03
C LYS A 83 -15.12 2.30 1.76
N PRO A 84 -16.43 2.04 1.67
CA PRO A 84 -17.06 1.57 0.44
C PRO A 84 -16.78 2.51 -0.73
N GLY A 85 -16.52 1.93 -1.91
CA GLY A 85 -16.33 2.67 -3.16
C GLY A 85 -14.92 3.27 -3.33
N GLU A 86 -14.07 3.26 -2.31
CA GLU A 86 -12.67 3.70 -2.45
C GLU A 86 -11.81 2.66 -3.17
N TYR A 87 -12.14 1.36 -3.03
CA TYR A 87 -11.39 0.29 -3.66
C TYR A 87 -12.29 -0.87 -4.08
N LYS A 88 -12.52 -0.99 -5.39
CA LYS A 88 -13.44 -1.99 -5.98
C LYS A 88 -13.20 -3.43 -5.54
N LEU A 89 -11.93 -3.83 -5.33
CA LEU A 89 -11.64 -5.19 -4.87
C LEU A 89 -11.98 -5.39 -3.40
N ALA A 90 -11.88 -4.36 -2.55
CA ALA A 90 -12.39 -4.43 -1.19
C ALA A 90 -13.91 -4.58 -1.21
N ASP A 91 -14.62 -3.71 -1.94
CA ASP A 91 -16.09 -3.78 -2.06
C ASP A 91 -16.54 -5.19 -2.50
N LYS A 92 -15.93 -5.71 -3.58
CA LYS A 92 -16.21 -7.07 -4.07
C LYS A 92 -15.89 -8.15 -3.05
N THR A 93 -14.85 -7.97 -2.24
CA THR A 93 -14.47 -8.93 -1.19
C THR A 93 -15.50 -8.93 -0.07
N TYR A 94 -15.97 -7.76 0.37
CA TYR A 94 -17.03 -7.61 1.38
C TYR A 94 -18.34 -8.25 0.89
N GLU A 95 -18.75 -7.99 -0.35
CA GLU A 95 -19.90 -8.65 -0.99
C GLU A 95 -19.75 -10.17 -1.01
N THR A 96 -18.61 -10.65 -1.51
CA THR A 96 -18.34 -12.09 -1.66
C THR A 96 -18.31 -12.78 -0.29
N LEU A 97 -17.82 -12.09 0.73
CA LEU A 97 -17.83 -12.61 2.10
C LEU A 97 -19.26 -12.78 2.59
N LEU A 98 -20.15 -11.81 2.39
CA LEU A 98 -21.58 -11.97 2.73
C LEU A 98 -22.22 -13.14 2.00
N GLU A 99 -21.95 -13.34 0.70
CA GLU A 99 -22.49 -14.48 -0.05
C GLU A 99 -22.02 -15.84 0.48
N LYS A 100 -20.81 -15.88 1.05
CA LYS A 100 -20.16 -17.09 1.57
C LYS A 100 -20.47 -17.37 3.03
N LEU A 101 -20.92 -16.38 3.81
CA LEU A 101 -21.22 -16.56 5.23
C LEU A 101 -22.43 -17.47 5.47
N ASP A 102 -23.40 -17.51 4.55
CA ASP A 102 -24.53 -18.45 4.57
C ASP A 102 -25.19 -18.57 5.97
N ASP A 103 -25.27 -19.77 6.57
CA ASP A 103 -25.77 -20.02 7.93
C ASP A 103 -24.64 -20.22 8.97
N HIS A 104 -23.44 -19.70 8.72
CA HIS A 104 -22.33 -19.82 9.66
C HIS A 104 -22.46 -18.82 10.82
N ASP A 105 -22.12 -19.27 12.02
CA ASP A 105 -21.95 -18.39 13.16
C ASP A 105 -20.83 -17.37 12.90
N VAL A 106 -21.18 -16.09 12.98
CA VAL A 106 -20.25 -14.99 12.73
C VAL A 106 -19.75 -14.44 14.05
N ALA A 107 -18.42 -14.46 14.24
CA ALA A 107 -17.80 -13.84 15.40
C ALA A 107 -18.17 -12.35 15.52
N ALA A 108 -18.44 -11.89 16.74
CA ALA A 108 -18.90 -10.51 16.99
C ALA A 108 -18.03 -9.41 16.34
N PRO A 109 -16.68 -9.50 16.33
CA PRO A 109 -15.85 -8.50 15.65
C PRO A 109 -16.07 -8.45 14.14
N LEU A 110 -16.27 -9.62 13.50
CA LEU A 110 -16.52 -9.70 12.07
C LEU A 110 -17.91 -9.18 11.70
N ARG A 111 -18.94 -9.55 12.48
CA ARG A 111 -20.30 -9.00 12.33
C ARG A 111 -20.28 -7.47 12.41
N LYS A 112 -19.60 -6.92 13.41
CA LYS A 112 -19.48 -5.46 13.56
C LYS A 112 -18.79 -4.82 12.35
N ASN A 113 -17.68 -5.38 11.88
CA ASN A 113 -16.94 -4.86 10.74
C ASN A 113 -17.79 -4.84 9.45
N LEU A 114 -18.56 -5.91 9.19
CA LEU A 114 -19.46 -5.98 8.05
C LEU A 114 -20.57 -4.91 8.14
N LEU A 115 -21.22 -4.78 9.30
CA LEU A 115 -22.26 -3.78 9.52
C LEU A 115 -21.71 -2.35 9.39
N ASP A 116 -20.53 -2.06 9.96
CA ASP A 116 -19.89 -0.74 9.86
C ASP A 116 -19.52 -0.39 8.40
N PHE A 117 -19.08 -1.37 7.62
CA PHE A 117 -18.72 -1.17 6.22
C PHE A 117 -19.95 -0.82 5.38
N PHE A 118 -21.02 -1.62 5.46
CA PHE A 118 -22.22 -1.40 4.65
C PHE A 118 -23.12 -0.27 5.16
N ALA A 119 -23.01 0.15 6.42
CA ALA A 119 -23.72 1.33 6.93
C ALA A 119 -23.26 2.65 6.27
N GLN A 120 -22.07 2.65 5.65
CA GLN A 120 -21.51 3.81 4.94
C GLN A 120 -21.88 3.84 3.45
N GLU A 121 -22.51 2.78 2.93
CA GLU A 121 -22.88 2.62 1.53
C GLU A 121 -24.40 2.65 1.34
N ASN A 122 -24.87 2.98 0.13
CA ASN A 122 -26.24 2.67 -0.25
C ASN A 122 -26.34 1.16 -0.54
N GLU A 123 -26.92 0.41 0.41
CA GLU A 123 -27.11 -1.06 0.37
C GLU A 123 -27.84 -1.58 -0.90
N SER A 124 -28.45 -0.68 -1.69
CA SER A 124 -29.30 -0.99 -2.85
C SER A 124 -28.58 -1.63 -4.06
N ALA A 125 -27.25 -1.76 -4.02
CA ALA A 125 -26.45 -2.36 -5.10
C ALA A 125 -26.04 -3.82 -4.83
N LEU A 126 -26.37 -4.38 -3.65
CA LEU A 126 -25.94 -5.72 -3.27
C LEU A 126 -26.66 -6.83 -4.06
N PRO A 127 -25.95 -7.93 -4.39
CA PRO A 127 -26.60 -9.17 -4.82
C PRO A 127 -27.63 -9.65 -3.79
N LYS A 128 -28.74 -10.23 -4.26
CA LYS A 128 -29.85 -10.67 -3.40
C LYS A 128 -29.41 -11.50 -2.19
N LYS A 129 -28.53 -12.48 -2.40
CA LYS A 129 -28.03 -13.35 -1.32
C LYS A 129 -27.21 -12.57 -0.28
N ALA A 130 -26.39 -11.63 -0.72
CA ALA A 130 -25.59 -10.78 0.15
C ALA A 130 -26.50 -9.87 0.99
N ALA A 131 -27.52 -9.26 0.37
CA ALA A 131 -28.50 -8.43 1.06
C ALA A 131 -29.27 -9.20 2.15
N GLU A 132 -29.78 -10.40 1.83
CA GLU A 132 -30.46 -11.27 2.79
C GLU A 132 -29.54 -11.66 3.97
N THR A 133 -28.25 -11.90 3.70
CA THR A 133 -27.28 -12.21 4.75
C THR A 133 -26.96 -10.98 5.61
N LEU A 134 -26.81 -9.81 5.01
CA LEU A 134 -26.61 -8.55 5.73
C LEU A 134 -27.79 -8.24 6.66
N ASP A 135 -29.03 -8.46 6.21
CA ASP A 135 -30.22 -8.24 7.04
C ASP A 135 -30.31 -9.23 8.20
N ARG A 136 -29.91 -10.48 8.00
CA ARG A 136 -29.79 -11.44 9.11
C ARG A 136 -28.74 -11.01 10.14
N LEU A 137 -27.63 -10.43 9.69
CA LEU A 137 -26.62 -9.89 10.58
C LEU A 137 -27.08 -8.65 11.35
N LYS A 138 -28.13 -7.93 10.94
CA LYS A 138 -28.67 -6.79 11.69
C LYS A 138 -29.53 -7.23 12.89
N ASN A 139 -30.20 -8.37 12.77
CA ASN A 139 -31.00 -8.98 13.84
C ASN A 139 -30.11 -9.75 14.83
#